data_AF-A0A7H9AVN4-F1
#
_entry.id   AF-A0A7H9AVN4-F1
#
_cell.length_a   1.000
_cell.length_b   1.000
_cell.length_c   1.000
_cell.angle_alpha   90.00
_cell.angle_beta   90.00
_cell.angle_gamma   90.00
#
_symmetry.space_group_name_H-M   'P 1'
#
loop_
_entity.id
_entity.type
_entity.pdbx_description
1 polymer ?
#
loop_
_entity_poly.entity_id
_entity_poly.type
_entity_poly.pdbx_seq_one_letter_code
_entity_poly.pdbx_strand_id
1 'polypeptide(L)'
;MGTNFYGKNEDQIASAAGPLVPAVISTSTEMQSSTLPNGNQILQSIPLTETSHRLRSNLINLIASLKAEWGTQKSAVKNEIASAKEYLQDNIFTDIYENRELLVPSSILSLGAFLSGRVLTNKHNWGKSSVLLTPRVSVIGRLFTSLPSRICLPFILAGAIFHQVTPVSSENLWTRVEKDVLPEKLVDTYHSIRTEYLKNGLLKRNNELCDAVDNYLQSNIRLLRETVGKRFKS
;
A
#
# COMPACT_ATOMS: atom_id res chain seq x y z
N MET A 1 81.14 7.75 26.08
CA MET A 1 81.14 8.51 27.34
C MET A 1 79.69 8.66 27.78
N GLY A 2 79.22 7.77 28.65
CA GLY A 2 77.86 7.82 29.21
C GLY A 2 77.88 8.55 30.54
N THR A 3 77.03 9.56 30.70
CA THR A 3 76.86 10.32 31.93
C THR A 3 75.88 9.58 32.85
N ASN A 4 76.35 9.25 34.05
CA ASN A 4 75.59 8.58 35.10
C ASN A 4 74.45 9.49 35.58
N PHE A 5 73.20 9.05 35.44
CA PHE A 5 71.99 9.79 35.86
C PHE A 5 71.54 9.50 37.30
N TYR A 6 72.16 8.54 37.99
CA TYR A 6 71.84 8.22 39.38
C TYR A 6 72.98 8.69 40.30
N GLY A 7 72.92 9.95 40.68
CA GLY A 7 73.66 10.44 41.83
C GLY A 7 73.11 9.80 43.09
N LYS A 8 73.96 9.05 43.80
CA LYS A 8 73.72 8.61 45.18
C LYS A 8 73.44 9.84 46.05
N ASN A 9 72.26 9.87 46.66
CA ASN A 9 72.02 10.53 47.94
C ASN A 9 71.12 9.58 48.75
N GLU A 10 71.76 8.72 49.54
CA GLU A 10 71.16 8.13 50.72
C GLU A 10 70.99 9.27 51.74
N ASP A 11 69.74 9.65 52.00
CA ASP A 11 69.16 9.78 53.34
C ASP A 11 68.02 10.81 53.36
N GLN A 12 66.94 10.41 54.03
CA GLN A 12 65.81 11.21 54.50
C GLN A 12 64.83 11.75 53.45
N ILE A 13 63.86 10.93 53.02
CA ILE A 13 62.46 11.39 53.00
C ILE A 13 61.56 10.27 53.50
N ALA A 14 60.89 10.58 54.60
CA ALA A 14 59.89 9.79 55.28
C ALA A 14 58.79 9.28 54.33
N SER A 15 58.21 8.16 54.74
CA SER A 15 56.95 7.59 54.25
C SER A 15 55.94 8.66 53.81
N ALA A 16 55.90 8.91 52.51
CA ALA A 16 54.79 9.55 51.83
C ALA A 16 54.51 8.67 50.61
N ALA A 17 53.65 7.68 50.80
CA ALA A 17 53.11 6.84 49.74
C ALA A 17 52.19 7.68 48.83
N GLY A 18 52.80 8.63 48.13
CA GLY A 18 52.21 9.43 47.08
C GLY A 18 52.85 8.99 45.76
N PRO A 19 52.08 8.67 44.71
CA PRO A 19 52.68 8.08 43.52
C PRO A 19 53.51 9.12 42.73
N LEU A 20 54.64 8.65 42.20
CA LEU A 20 55.66 9.46 41.53
C LEU A 20 55.14 10.00 40.18
N VAL A 21 54.71 11.26 40.15
CA VAL A 21 54.37 11.96 38.90
C VAL A 21 55.63 12.64 38.35
N PRO A 22 56.03 12.40 37.08
CA PRO A 22 57.14 13.10 36.45
C PRO A 22 56.96 14.62 36.46
N ALA A 23 57.97 15.38 36.90
CA ALA A 23 57.91 16.85 37.06
C ALA A 23 57.52 17.63 35.78
N VAL A 24 57.78 17.04 34.61
CA VAL A 24 57.42 17.60 33.29
C VAL A 24 55.89 17.69 33.13
N ILE A 25 55.15 16.81 33.80
CA ILE A 25 53.69 16.73 33.74
C ILE A 25 53.04 17.64 34.78
N SER A 26 53.68 17.84 35.94
CA SER A 26 53.23 18.76 36.99
C SER A 26 53.24 20.23 36.56
N THR A 27 54.02 20.54 35.51
CA THR A 27 54.24 21.91 35.01
C THR A 27 53.29 22.28 33.86
N SER A 28 52.61 21.29 33.25
CA SER A 28 51.65 21.53 32.17
C SER A 28 50.25 21.84 32.73
N THR A 29 49.74 23.04 32.47
CA THR A 29 48.40 23.49 32.88
C THR A 29 47.25 22.66 32.29
N GLU A 30 47.53 21.86 31.26
CA GLU A 30 46.57 21.08 30.49
C GLU A 30 46.43 19.61 30.93
N MET A 31 47.24 19.15 31.89
CA MET A 31 47.17 17.78 32.40
C MET A 31 46.76 17.73 33.88
N GLN A 32 45.76 16.91 34.17
CA GLN A 32 45.25 16.67 35.52
C GLN A 32 45.57 15.24 35.94
N SER A 33 46.24 15.07 37.08
CA SER A 33 46.46 13.77 37.71
C SER A 33 45.42 13.56 38.80
N SER A 34 44.67 12.46 38.74
CA SER A 34 43.69 12.08 39.76
C SER A 34 43.92 10.65 40.20
N THR A 35 43.90 10.41 41.51
CA THR A 35 43.98 9.08 42.11
C THR A 35 42.58 8.49 42.21
N LEU A 36 42.38 7.31 41.64
CA LEU A 36 41.15 6.55 41.80
C LEU A 36 41.04 5.94 43.22
N PRO A 37 39.83 5.57 43.67
CA PRO A 37 39.62 4.92 44.99
C PRO A 37 40.37 3.59 45.18
N ASN A 38 40.82 2.97 44.09
CA ASN A 38 41.62 1.74 44.09
C ASN A 38 43.14 2.00 44.18
N GLY A 39 43.57 3.27 44.34
CA GLY A 39 44.97 3.66 44.45
C GLY A 39 45.70 3.88 43.12
N ASN A 40 45.07 3.62 41.98
CA ASN A 40 45.68 3.86 40.67
C ASN A 40 45.62 5.34 40.28
N GLN A 41 46.73 5.91 39.81
CA GLN A 41 46.74 7.26 39.25
C GLN A 41 46.36 7.24 37.77
N ILE A 42 45.47 8.16 37.40
CA ILE A 42 45.13 8.44 36.01
C ILE A 42 45.65 9.82 35.68
N LEU A 43 46.37 9.89 34.57
CA LEU A 43 46.84 11.12 33.96
C LEU A 43 45.89 11.47 32.81
N GLN A 44 45.20 12.61 32.93
CA GLN A 44 44.20 13.05 31.97
C GLN A 44 44.63 14.35 31.32
N SER A 45 44.49 14.44 29.99
CA SER A 45 44.56 15.71 29.28
C SER A 45 43.18 16.37 29.31
N ILE A 46 43.09 17.54 29.95
CA ILE A 46 41.86 18.33 30.06
C ILE A 46 41.22 18.60 28.68
N PRO A 47 41.96 19.09 27.66
CA PRO A 47 41.36 19.38 26.35
C PRO A 47 40.88 18.12 25.61
N LEU A 48 41.58 16.98 25.72
CA LEU A 48 41.12 15.72 25.12
C LEU A 48 39.85 15.19 25.82
N THR A 49 39.81 15.28 27.14
CA THR A 49 38.65 14.84 27.92
C THR A 49 37.43 15.72 27.62
N GLU A 50 37.59 17.04 27.53
CA GLU A 50 36.48 17.96 27.20
C GLU A 50 35.95 17.75 25.78
N THR A 51 36.83 17.59 24.79
CA THR A 51 36.43 17.31 23.40
C THR A 51 35.74 15.96 23.27
N SER A 52 36.24 14.92 23.95
CA SER A 52 35.60 13.61 24.03
C SER A 52 34.22 13.69 24.70
N HIS A 53 34.09 14.44 25.79
CA HIS A 53 32.80 14.68 26.45
C HIS A 53 31.80 15.41 25.54
N ARG A 54 32.24 16.46 24.84
CA ARG A 54 31.40 17.19 23.88
C ARG A 54 30.91 16.27 22.76
N LEU A 55 31.82 15.51 22.13
CA LEU A 55 31.47 14.55 21.08
C LEU A 55 30.47 13.51 21.57
N ARG A 56 30.72 12.93 22.75
CA ARG A 56 29.81 11.95 23.37
C ARG A 56 28.45 12.57 23.65
N SER A 57 28.39 13.78 24.20
CA SER A 57 27.12 14.47 24.49
C SER A 57 26.33 14.76 23.21
N ASN A 58 27.00 15.20 22.14
CA ASN A 58 26.37 15.45 20.85
C ASN A 58 25.82 14.17 20.23
N LEU A 59 26.57 13.06 20.27
CA LEU A 59 26.09 11.76 19.79
C LEU A 59 24.90 11.25 20.60
N ILE A 60 24.93 11.38 21.92
CA ILE A 60 23.80 10.99 22.78
C ILE A 60 22.56 11.82 22.44
N ASN A 61 22.71 13.13 22.27
CA ASN A 61 21.59 14.01 21.92
C ASN A 61 21.03 13.68 20.53
N LEU A 62 21.90 13.41 19.54
CA LEU A 62 21.48 13.02 18.20
C LEU A 62 20.73 11.68 18.22
N ILE A 63 21.26 10.67 18.91
CA ILE A 63 20.60 9.37 19.06
C ILE A 63 19.26 9.53 19.81
N ALA A 64 19.21 10.35 20.85
CA ALA A 64 17.97 10.62 21.58
C ALA A 64 16.92 11.30 20.69
N SER A 65 17.32 12.27 19.87
CA SER A 65 16.42 12.95 18.91
C SER A 65 15.87 11.98 17.86
N LEU A 66 16.72 11.16 17.23
CA LEU A 66 16.28 10.16 16.24
C LEU A 66 15.35 9.12 16.86
N LYS A 67 15.63 8.68 18.09
CA LYS A 67 14.77 7.74 18.81
C LYS A 67 13.40 8.36 19.11
N ALA A 68 13.36 9.64 19.46
CA ALA A 68 12.11 10.37 19.69
C ALA A 68 11.32 10.57 18.39
N GLU A 69 11.98 10.96 17.30
CA GLU A 69 11.37 11.06 15.97
C GLU A 69 10.80 9.72 15.50
N TRP A 70 11.56 8.64 15.64
CA TRP A 70 11.11 7.29 15.32
C TRP A 70 9.88 6.89 16.15
N GLY A 71 9.90 7.17 17.45
CA GLY A 71 8.75 6.94 18.33
C GLY A 71 7.52 7.73 17.90
N THR A 72 7.73 8.98 17.45
CA THR A 72 6.67 9.87 16.97
C THR A 72 6.08 9.37 15.65
N GLN A 73 6.92 9.04 14.67
CA GLN A 73 6.46 8.50 13.38
C GLN A 73 5.73 7.16 13.55
N LYS A 74 6.25 6.26 14.39
CA LYS A 74 5.57 5.00 14.71
C LYS A 74 4.18 5.25 15.29
N SER A 75 4.05 6.26 16.14
CA SER A 75 2.77 6.62 16.77
C SER A 75 1.82 7.27 15.78
N ALA A 76 2.33 8.16 14.91
CA ALA A 76 1.58 8.80 13.83
C ALA A 76 1.00 7.75 12.87
N VAL A 77 1.83 6.82 12.38
CA VAL A 77 1.39 5.72 11.50
C VAL A 77 0.31 4.87 12.17
N LYS A 78 0.49 4.54 13.46
CA LYS A 78 -0.53 3.79 14.20
C LYS A 78 -1.85 4.56 14.28
N ASN A 79 -1.77 5.87 14.49
CA ASN A 79 -2.94 6.75 14.55
C ASN A 79 -3.65 6.86 13.20
N GLU A 80 -2.89 6.99 12.11
CA GLU A 80 -3.43 7.00 10.75
C GLU A 80 -4.12 5.68 10.40
N ILE A 81 -3.50 4.55 10.74
CA ILE A 81 -4.13 3.22 10.53
C ILE A 81 -5.42 3.09 11.35
N ALA A 82 -5.42 3.55 12.60
CA ALA A 82 -6.61 3.53 13.44
C ALA A 82 -7.73 4.43 12.86
N SER A 83 -7.37 5.64 12.44
CA SER A 83 -8.30 6.59 11.82
C SER A 83 -8.85 6.06 10.50
N ALA A 84 -8.02 5.44 9.66
CA ALA A 84 -8.46 4.81 8.43
C ALA A 84 -9.40 3.64 8.70
N LYS A 85 -9.10 2.81 9.71
CA LYS A 85 -9.96 1.70 10.10
C LYS A 85 -11.32 2.20 10.58
N GLU A 86 -11.35 3.21 11.45
CA GLU A 86 -12.57 3.84 11.94
C GLU A 86 -13.39 4.43 10.79
N TYR A 87 -12.73 5.17 9.90
CA TYR A 87 -13.39 5.69 8.70
C TYR A 87 -14.01 4.59 7.84
N LEU A 88 -13.29 3.49 7.58
CA LEU A 88 -13.82 2.37 6.79
C LEU A 88 -15.02 1.71 7.48
N GLN A 89 -14.96 1.56 8.80
CA GLN A 89 -16.03 0.95 9.58
C GLN A 89 -17.29 1.81 9.59
N ASP A 90 -17.13 3.13 9.74
CA ASP A 90 -18.27 4.05 9.84
C ASP A 90 -18.91 4.38 8.49
N ASN A 91 -18.13 4.30 7.40
CA ASN A 91 -18.58 4.82 6.11
C ASN A 91 -18.74 3.76 5.02
N ILE A 92 -18.05 2.61 5.11
CA ILE A 92 -18.08 1.55 4.10
C ILE A 92 -18.76 0.31 4.67
N PHE A 93 -18.25 -0.20 5.79
CA PHE A 93 -18.68 -1.44 6.43
C PHE A 93 -19.82 -1.21 7.42
N THR A 94 -20.92 -0.63 6.96
CA THR A 94 -22.03 -0.25 7.85
C THR A 94 -22.97 -1.41 8.18
N ASP A 95 -23.02 -2.45 7.34
CA ASP A 95 -23.91 -3.60 7.56
C ASP A 95 -23.24 -4.71 8.40
N ILE A 96 -23.83 -4.97 9.57
CA ILE A 96 -23.35 -5.97 10.53
C ILE A 96 -23.42 -7.38 9.95
N TYR A 97 -24.44 -7.68 9.14
CA TYR A 97 -24.62 -9.00 8.54
C TYR A 97 -23.54 -9.28 7.49
N GLU A 98 -23.37 -8.36 6.54
CA GLU A 98 -22.31 -8.45 5.53
C GLU A 98 -20.93 -8.59 6.17
N ASN A 99 -20.64 -7.78 7.19
CA ASN A 99 -19.35 -7.78 7.87
C ASN A 99 -19.03 -9.10 8.58
N ARG A 100 -20.04 -9.74 9.19
CA ARG A 100 -19.84 -10.97 9.97
C ARG A 100 -19.82 -12.21 9.09
N GLU A 101 -20.68 -12.28 8.09
CA GLU A 101 -20.91 -13.52 7.34
C GLU A 101 -20.38 -13.47 5.90
N LEU A 102 -20.44 -12.32 5.23
CA LEU A 102 -20.24 -12.24 3.78
C LEU A 102 -18.92 -11.59 3.36
N LEU A 103 -18.27 -10.80 4.22
CA LEU A 103 -17.05 -10.07 3.90
C LEU A 103 -15.86 -10.99 3.62
N VAL A 104 -15.69 -12.05 4.40
CA VAL A 104 -14.61 -13.03 4.18
C VAL A 104 -14.87 -13.88 2.92
N PRO A 105 -16.05 -14.49 2.73
CA PRO A 105 -16.37 -15.21 1.50
C PRO A 105 -16.30 -14.34 0.25
N SER A 106 -16.85 -13.11 0.29
CA SER A 106 -16.79 -12.16 -0.82
C SER A 106 -15.37 -11.79 -1.19
N SER A 107 -14.48 -11.59 -0.21
CA SER A 107 -13.07 -11.29 -0.45
C SER A 107 -12.36 -12.46 -1.14
N ILE A 108 -12.61 -13.69 -0.71
CA ILE A 108 -12.04 -14.90 -1.32
C ILE A 108 -12.55 -15.09 -2.76
N LEU A 109 -13.86 -14.95 -2.97
CA LEU A 109 -14.48 -15.06 -4.28
C LEU A 109 -14.01 -13.94 -5.22
N SER A 110 -13.88 -12.72 -4.73
CA SER A 110 -13.35 -11.58 -5.46
C SER A 110 -11.89 -11.80 -5.88
N LEU A 111 -11.07 -12.36 -4.99
CA LEU A 111 -9.69 -12.75 -5.31
C LEU A 111 -9.63 -13.89 -6.34
N GLY A 112 -10.51 -14.88 -6.21
CA GLY A 112 -10.69 -15.93 -7.21
C GLY A 112 -11.04 -15.35 -8.58
N ALA A 113 -12.00 -14.43 -8.62
CA ALA A 113 -12.40 -13.72 -9.83
C ALA A 113 -11.27 -12.87 -10.42
N PHE A 114 -10.48 -12.19 -9.58
CA PHE A 114 -9.30 -11.47 -10.03
C PHE A 114 -8.31 -12.39 -10.74
N LEU A 115 -8.01 -13.56 -10.14
CA LEU A 115 -7.11 -14.55 -10.73
C LEU A 115 -7.69 -15.13 -12.01
N SER A 116 -8.98 -15.46 -12.04
CA SER A 116 -9.67 -15.90 -13.27
C SER A 116 -9.61 -14.84 -14.36
N GLY A 117 -9.77 -13.55 -14.04
CA GLY A 117 -9.59 -12.44 -14.98
C GLY A 117 -8.16 -12.31 -15.49
N ARG A 118 -7.14 -12.54 -14.63
CA ARG A 118 -5.73 -12.59 -15.05
C ARG A 118 -5.46 -13.74 -16.00
N VAL A 119 -6.05 -14.92 -15.73
CA VAL A 119 -5.98 -16.08 -16.62
C VAL A 119 -6.67 -15.77 -17.95
N LEU A 120 -7.86 -15.16 -17.93
CA LEU A 120 -8.62 -14.78 -19.12
C LEU A 120 -7.92 -13.72 -19.97
N THR A 121 -7.11 -12.84 -19.38
CA THR A 121 -6.42 -11.77 -20.12
C THR A 121 -5.01 -12.17 -20.60
N ASN A 122 -4.55 -13.37 -20.25
CA ASN A 122 -3.26 -13.89 -20.68
C ASN A 122 -3.28 -14.27 -22.17
N LYS A 123 -2.32 -13.75 -22.95
CA LYS A 123 -2.25 -13.97 -24.41
C LYS A 123 -1.96 -15.42 -24.77
N HIS A 124 -1.26 -16.15 -23.89
CA HIS A 124 -0.88 -17.54 -24.12
C HIS A 124 -2.09 -18.48 -24.06
N ASN A 125 -3.13 -18.11 -23.30
CA ASN A 125 -4.34 -18.91 -23.12
C ASN A 125 -5.30 -18.85 -24.31
N TRP A 126 -5.16 -17.85 -25.19
CA TRP A 126 -6.01 -17.67 -26.38
C TRP A 126 -5.42 -18.29 -27.67
N GLY A 127 -4.38 -19.11 -27.55
CA GLY A 127 -3.77 -19.83 -28.67
C GLY A 127 -2.95 -18.93 -29.60
N LYS A 128 -1.64 -18.91 -29.39
CA LYS A 128 -0.63 -18.55 -30.43
C LYS A 128 0.16 -19.79 -30.88
N SER A 129 -0.48 -20.95 -30.93
CA SER A 129 0.17 -22.21 -31.32
C SER A 129 -0.19 -22.61 -32.75
N SER A 130 0.20 -21.79 -33.73
CA SER A 130 0.41 -22.27 -35.10
C SER A 130 1.41 -21.34 -35.80
N VAL A 131 2.69 -21.65 -35.63
CA VAL A 131 3.81 -20.98 -36.31
C VAL A 131 3.78 -21.24 -37.84
N LEU A 132 2.95 -22.16 -38.32
CA LEU A 132 2.93 -22.59 -39.73
C LEU A 132 1.78 -22.04 -40.59
N LEU A 133 0.67 -21.59 -40.00
CA LEU A 133 -0.45 -20.97 -40.72
C LEU A 133 -0.95 -19.81 -39.86
N THR A 134 -0.64 -18.59 -40.32
CA THR A 134 -1.06 -17.27 -39.80
C THR A 134 -1.83 -17.30 -38.46
N PRO A 135 -1.24 -16.83 -37.34
CA PRO A 135 -1.90 -16.85 -36.04
C PRO A 135 -3.04 -15.82 -36.01
N ARG A 136 -4.25 -16.23 -36.43
CA ARG A 136 -5.45 -15.42 -36.29
C ARG A 136 -5.99 -15.57 -34.87
N VAL A 137 -5.46 -14.75 -33.95
CA VAL A 137 -6.10 -14.52 -32.66
C VAL A 137 -7.54 -14.05 -32.92
N SER A 138 -8.53 -14.79 -32.42
CA SER A 138 -9.95 -14.42 -32.48
C SER A 138 -10.14 -12.97 -32.05
N VAL A 139 -11.06 -12.24 -32.69
CA VAL A 139 -11.36 -10.83 -32.36
C VAL A 139 -11.66 -10.67 -30.86
N ILE A 140 -12.36 -11.64 -30.29
CA ILE A 140 -12.67 -11.74 -28.86
C ILE A 140 -11.39 -11.91 -28.02
N GLY A 141 -10.47 -12.77 -28.45
CA GLY A 141 -9.17 -12.93 -27.82
C GLY A 141 -8.33 -11.64 -27.90
N ARG A 142 -8.40 -10.87 -28.99
CA ARG A 142 -7.71 -9.57 -29.09
C ARG A 142 -8.28 -8.53 -28.14
N LEU A 143 -9.60 -8.50 -27.96
CA LEU A 143 -10.28 -7.61 -27.00
C LEU A 143 -9.84 -7.94 -25.57
N PHE A 144 -9.94 -9.21 -25.17
CA PHE A 144 -9.60 -9.64 -23.82
C PHE A 144 -8.11 -9.60 -23.49
N THR A 145 -7.25 -9.72 -24.50
CA THR A 145 -5.80 -9.70 -24.32
C THR A 145 -5.15 -8.34 -24.60
N SER A 146 -5.95 -7.32 -24.90
CA SER A 146 -5.49 -5.94 -25.04
C SER A 146 -4.87 -5.44 -23.72
N LEU A 147 -3.96 -4.46 -23.81
CA LEU A 147 -3.33 -3.85 -22.62
C LEU A 147 -4.37 -3.27 -21.64
N PRO A 148 -5.39 -2.51 -22.10
CA PRO A 148 -6.44 -2.01 -21.22
C PRO A 148 -7.21 -3.14 -20.52
N SER A 149 -7.57 -4.20 -21.26
CA SER A 149 -8.30 -5.34 -20.69
C SER A 149 -7.47 -6.09 -19.66
N ARG A 150 -6.17 -6.29 -19.90
CA ARG A 150 -5.27 -6.96 -18.93
C ARG A 150 -5.15 -6.25 -17.59
N ILE A 151 -5.26 -4.93 -17.62
CA ILE A 151 -5.20 -4.12 -16.41
C ILE A 151 -6.61 -4.08 -15.79
N CYS A 152 -7.63 -3.70 -16.55
CA CYS A 152 -8.95 -3.41 -15.99
C CYS A 152 -9.78 -4.65 -15.69
N LEU A 153 -9.80 -5.65 -16.57
CA LEU A 153 -10.74 -6.78 -16.48
C LEU A 153 -10.60 -7.59 -15.18
N PRO A 154 -9.39 -7.92 -14.69
CA PRO A 154 -9.24 -8.59 -13.40
C PRO A 154 -9.88 -7.81 -12.25
N PHE A 155 -9.70 -6.48 -12.21
CA PHE A 155 -10.29 -5.64 -11.17
C PHE A 155 -11.81 -5.48 -11.35
N ILE A 156 -12.29 -5.37 -12.59
CA ILE A 156 -13.73 -5.30 -12.87
C ILE A 156 -14.42 -6.60 -12.44
N LEU A 157 -13.83 -7.77 -12.75
CA LEU A 157 -14.43 -9.06 -12.35
C LEU A 157 -14.42 -9.24 -10.83
N ALA A 158 -13.32 -8.85 -10.17
CA ALA A 158 -13.21 -8.85 -8.73
C ALA A 158 -14.26 -7.93 -8.07
N GLY A 159 -14.40 -6.71 -8.59
CA GLY A 159 -15.37 -5.73 -8.12
C GLY A 159 -16.82 -6.16 -8.36
N ALA A 160 -17.11 -6.77 -9.52
CA ALA A 160 -18.45 -7.28 -9.83
C ALA A 160 -18.88 -8.41 -8.89
N ILE A 161 -17.97 -9.36 -8.61
CA ILE A 161 -18.23 -10.46 -7.66
C ILE A 161 -18.36 -9.92 -6.24
N PHE A 162 -17.54 -8.94 -5.85
CA PHE A 162 -17.67 -8.29 -4.55
C PHE A 162 -19.03 -7.58 -4.41
N HIS A 163 -19.43 -6.81 -5.41
CA HIS A 163 -20.73 -6.13 -5.43
C HIS A 163 -21.92 -7.12 -5.41
N GLN A 164 -21.78 -8.29 -6.02
CA GLN A 164 -22.84 -9.30 -6.00
C GLN A 164 -23.03 -9.96 -4.63
N VAL A 165 -21.95 -10.09 -3.84
CA VAL A 165 -21.96 -10.82 -2.56
C VAL A 165 -22.09 -9.87 -1.36
N THR A 166 -21.51 -8.68 -1.42
CA THR A 166 -21.61 -7.62 -0.40
C THR A 166 -22.04 -6.30 -1.04
N PRO A 167 -23.32 -6.22 -1.49
CA PRO A 167 -23.83 -5.07 -2.23
C PRO A 167 -23.76 -3.78 -1.43
N VAL A 168 -24.15 -3.78 -0.14
CA VAL A 168 -24.23 -2.56 0.68
C VAL A 168 -22.84 -1.96 0.89
N SER A 169 -21.88 -2.79 1.28
CA SER A 169 -20.48 -2.37 1.45
C SER A 169 -19.87 -1.86 0.14
N SER A 170 -20.21 -2.48 -0.98
CA SER A 170 -19.70 -2.07 -2.30
C SER A 170 -20.28 -0.75 -2.79
N GLU A 171 -21.57 -0.51 -2.55
CA GLU A 171 -22.26 0.73 -2.92
C GLU A 171 -21.77 1.89 -2.07
N ASN A 172 -21.58 1.66 -0.77
CA ASN A 172 -20.96 2.62 0.13
C ASN A 172 -19.53 2.96 -0.31
N LEU A 173 -18.72 1.95 -0.66
CA LEU A 173 -17.36 2.17 -1.16
C LEU A 173 -17.37 3.06 -2.40
N TRP A 174 -18.23 2.74 -3.38
CA TRP A 174 -18.33 3.52 -4.61
C TRP A 174 -18.77 4.97 -4.33
N THR A 175 -19.78 5.14 -3.48
CA THR A 175 -20.28 6.46 -3.07
C THR A 175 -19.21 7.29 -2.37
N ARG A 176 -18.38 6.68 -1.51
CA ARG A 176 -17.26 7.37 -0.85
C ARG A 176 -16.13 7.70 -1.80
N VAL A 177 -15.81 6.82 -2.74
CA VAL A 177 -14.82 7.13 -3.79
C VAL A 177 -15.29 8.30 -4.65
N GLU A 178 -16.56 8.31 -5.07
CA GLU A 178 -17.14 9.42 -5.83
C GLU A 178 -17.06 10.75 -5.06
N LYS A 179 -17.39 10.74 -3.76
CA LYS A 179 -17.46 11.95 -2.95
C LYS A 179 -16.09 12.49 -2.51
N ASP A 180 -15.18 11.61 -2.13
CA ASP A 180 -13.95 12.00 -1.44
C ASP A 180 -12.73 12.06 -2.37
N VAL A 181 -12.78 11.41 -3.54
CA VAL A 181 -11.64 11.32 -4.48
C VAL A 181 -11.92 12.04 -5.80
N LEU A 182 -13.14 11.97 -6.31
CA LEU A 182 -13.47 12.56 -7.60
C LEU A 182 -13.97 14.02 -7.47
N PRO A 183 -13.59 14.91 -8.40
CA PRO A 183 -14.20 16.23 -8.51
C PRO A 183 -15.71 16.14 -8.77
N GLU A 184 -16.51 16.92 -8.05
CA GLU A 184 -17.99 16.94 -8.16
C GLU A 184 -18.48 17.07 -9.61
N LYS A 185 -17.84 17.91 -10.42
CA LYS A 185 -18.17 18.10 -11.84
C LYS A 185 -18.07 16.82 -12.67
N LEU A 186 -17.10 15.95 -12.37
CA LEU A 186 -16.94 14.66 -13.06
C LEU A 186 -17.98 13.65 -12.61
N VAL A 187 -18.35 13.67 -11.33
CA VAL A 187 -19.39 12.81 -10.76
C VAL A 187 -20.75 13.15 -11.37
N ASP A 188 -21.10 14.43 -11.45
CA ASP A 188 -22.35 14.89 -12.07
C ASP A 188 -22.42 14.54 -13.56
N THR A 189 -21.31 14.75 -14.28
CA THR A 189 -21.21 14.39 -15.70
C THR A 189 -21.35 12.89 -15.88
N TYR A 190 -20.70 12.08 -15.04
CA TYR A 190 -20.80 10.63 -15.07
C TYR A 190 -22.24 10.16 -14.79
N HIS A 191 -22.89 10.66 -13.75
CA HIS A 191 -24.27 10.29 -13.42
C HIS A 191 -25.27 10.71 -14.50
N SER A 192 -25.07 11.88 -15.13
CA SER A 192 -25.90 12.33 -16.25
C SER A 192 -25.77 11.40 -17.46
N ILE A 193 -24.54 11.08 -17.88
CA ILE A 193 -24.26 10.15 -18.99
C ILE A 193 -24.77 8.75 -18.65
N ARG A 194 -24.54 8.26 -17.44
CA ARG A 194 -25.02 6.95 -16.99
C ARG A 194 -26.53 6.89 -17.07
N THR A 195 -27.23 7.90 -16.57
CA THR A 195 -28.70 7.95 -16.57
C THR A 195 -29.25 8.01 -17.99
N GLU A 196 -28.65 8.84 -18.84
CA GLU A 196 -29.03 8.96 -20.26
C GLU A 196 -28.79 7.64 -21.01
N TYR A 197 -27.64 7.00 -20.83
CA TYR A 197 -27.30 5.76 -21.53
C TYR A 197 -28.11 4.56 -21.04
N LEU A 198 -28.36 4.43 -19.73
CA LEU A 198 -29.17 3.35 -19.15
C LEU A 198 -30.65 3.52 -19.52
N LYS A 199 -31.24 4.70 -19.26
CA LYS A 199 -32.68 4.92 -19.46
C LYS A 199 -33.05 5.12 -20.92
N ASN A 200 -32.30 5.95 -21.65
CA ASN A 200 -32.67 6.30 -23.03
C ASN A 200 -32.03 5.39 -24.09
N GLY A 201 -30.88 4.76 -23.77
CA GLY A 201 -30.16 3.91 -24.71
C GLY A 201 -30.54 2.43 -24.59
N LEU A 202 -30.12 1.80 -23.50
CA LEU A 202 -30.21 0.34 -23.32
C LEU A 202 -31.63 -0.17 -23.08
N LEU A 203 -32.35 0.43 -22.14
CA LEU A 203 -33.73 0.04 -21.84
C LEU A 203 -34.65 0.26 -23.04
N LYS A 204 -34.52 1.42 -23.70
CA LYS A 204 -35.31 1.74 -24.89
C LYS A 204 -35.01 0.79 -26.05
N ARG A 205 -33.74 0.50 -26.34
CA ARG A 205 -33.37 -0.48 -27.38
C ARG A 205 -33.83 -1.89 -27.06
N ASN A 206 -33.76 -2.31 -25.80
CA ASN A 206 -34.25 -3.64 -25.42
C ASN A 206 -35.76 -3.75 -25.62
N ASN A 207 -36.51 -2.72 -25.23
CA ASN A 207 -37.95 -2.66 -25.45
C ASN A 207 -38.28 -2.61 -26.96
N GLU A 208 -37.57 -1.79 -27.75
CA GLU A 208 -37.73 -1.74 -29.21
C GLU A 208 -37.40 -3.08 -29.87
N LEU A 209 -36.41 -3.83 -29.38
CA LEU A 209 -36.09 -5.18 -29.86
C LEU A 209 -37.19 -6.19 -29.47
N CYS A 210 -37.69 -6.13 -28.25
CA CYS A 210 -38.83 -6.95 -27.81
C CYS A 210 -40.06 -6.67 -28.67
N ASP A 211 -40.38 -5.41 -28.92
CA ASP A 211 -41.51 -4.99 -29.76
C ASP A 211 -41.29 -5.41 -31.21
N ALA A 212 -40.08 -5.31 -31.74
CA ALA A 212 -39.77 -5.76 -33.10
C ALA A 212 -39.91 -7.29 -33.25
N VAL A 213 -39.47 -8.05 -32.25
CA VAL A 213 -39.62 -9.51 -32.22
C VAL A 213 -41.08 -9.91 -32.11
N ASP A 214 -41.86 -9.24 -31.25
CA ASP A 214 -43.29 -9.51 -31.09
C ASP A 214 -44.07 -9.18 -32.37
N ASN A 215 -43.80 -8.01 -32.98
CA ASN A 215 -44.39 -7.64 -34.27
C ASN A 215 -44.01 -8.62 -35.39
N TYR A 216 -42.77 -9.10 -35.41
CA TYR A 216 -42.32 -10.11 -36.38
C TYR A 216 -43.06 -11.45 -36.17
N LEU A 217 -43.23 -11.90 -34.93
CA LEU A 217 -44.01 -13.10 -34.59
C LEU A 217 -45.48 -12.96 -34.97
N GLN A 218 -46.12 -11.84 -34.62
CA GLN A 218 -47.51 -11.58 -34.96
C GLN A 218 -47.73 -11.50 -36.47
N SER A 219 -46.80 -10.87 -37.22
CA SER A 219 -46.86 -10.80 -38.68
C SER A 219 -46.77 -12.18 -39.33
N ASN A 220 -45.89 -13.06 -38.83
CA ASN A 220 -45.76 -14.43 -39.31
C ASN A 220 -46.99 -15.29 -38.97
N ILE A 221 -47.56 -15.15 -37.77
CA ILE A 221 -48.80 -15.83 -37.40
C ILE A 221 -49.95 -15.41 -38.32
N ARG A 222 -50.03 -14.12 -38.65
CA ARG A 222 -51.03 -13.60 -39.59
C ARG A 222 -50.82 -14.14 -41.00
N LEU A 223 -49.59 -14.15 -41.51
CA LEU A 223 -49.27 -14.70 -42.83
C LEU A 223 -49.58 -16.21 -42.91
N LEU A 224 -49.28 -16.98 -41.87
CA LEU A 224 -49.64 -18.40 -41.78
C LEU A 224 -51.15 -18.58 -41.78
N ARG A 225 -51.90 -17.79 -41.00
CA ARG A 225 -53.37 -17.83 -40.96
C ARG A 225 -53.98 -17.51 -42.32
N GLU A 226 -53.48 -16.49 -43.01
CA GLU A 226 -53.95 -16.10 -44.35
C GLU A 226 -53.62 -17.18 -45.40
N THR A 227 -52.45 -17.82 -45.29
CA THR A 227 -52.04 -18.90 -46.20
C THR A 227 -52.90 -20.15 -46.00
N VAL A 228 -53.17 -20.55 -44.76
CA VAL A 228 -54.06 -21.66 -44.44
C VAL A 228 -55.50 -21.34 -44.88
N GLY A 229 -55.99 -20.13 -44.60
CA GLY A 229 -57.34 -19.71 -45.00
C GLY A 229 -57.54 -19.65 -46.53
N LYS A 230 -56.50 -19.29 -47.30
CA LYS A 230 -56.53 -19.37 -48.77
C LYS A 230 -56.51 -20.82 -49.27
N ARG A 231 -55.78 -21.71 -48.60
CA ARG A 231 -55.69 -23.14 -48.94
C ARG A 231 -56.99 -23.91 -48.66
N PHE A 232 -57.83 -23.45 -47.74
CA PHE A 232 -59.14 -24.03 -47.43
C PHE A 232 -60.29 -23.44 -48.26
N LYS A 233 -60.06 -22.37 -49.04
CA LYS A 233 -61.05 -21.75 -49.95
C LYS A 233 -60.84 -22.12 -51.42
N SER A 234 -59.82 -22.93 -51.74
CA SER A 234 -59.62 -23.58 -53.04
C SER A 234 -60.05 -25.04 -52.95
#